data_AF-A0A7R9MJ46-F1
#
_entry.id   AF-A0A7R9MJ46-F1
#
_cell.length_a   1.000
_cell.length_b   1.000
_cell.length_c   1.000
_cell.angle_alpha   90.00
_cell.angle_beta   90.00
_cell.angle_gamma   90.00
#
_symmetry.space_group_name_H-M   'P 1'
#
loop_
_entity.id
_entity.type
_entity.pdbx_description
1 polymer ?
#
loop_
_entity_poly.entity_id
_entity_poly.type
_entity_poly.pdbx_seq_one_letter_code
_entity_poly.pdbx_strand_id
1 'polypeptide(L)'
;MYFGKPMIVLPLFGDQYDNAQRVQEKGFGIRLNPYECSENELLDSIEKLLNDKILAQKLAKFLKLSMAEVLRDTGRYHCVFAVTNDWKSRLESIGFEVKLMGQLVAGDVVATDSADRNVAEVEKFGGFENHTPLEMAIGGNDYFVKSGIKQNIETDPLVKTIIKDLKPNVIITDKAIQLPSIVTSGIPWIFSYSGSPLALNYGYPDDILPPPFLGLPTNSETEVKEKYRQQLWERSREKWYKYRDQLVSMGCPKLQEFLLWTPSPFANLYMTPKELDYTDIRPLPGNFYGFDNFKRSGNEDTFEIPESLKNRSGKLIYLSLGSIGSGNVELMKRLVAILSKSKHRFIVSKGVKHNEYELADNMWGERSVPQVK
;
A
#
# COMPACT_ATOMS: atom_id res chain seq x y z
N MET A 1 -5.95 -0.70 -10.48
CA MET A 1 -7.10 -0.54 -11.39
C MET A 1 -7.43 0.90 -11.77
N TYR A 2 -6.80 1.90 -11.16
CA TYR A 2 -7.10 3.33 -11.33
C TYR A 2 -7.26 3.84 -12.79
N PHE A 3 -6.52 3.33 -13.79
CA PHE A 3 -6.66 3.75 -15.20
C PHE A 3 -7.59 2.88 -16.03
N GLY A 4 -8.32 1.97 -15.40
CA GLY A 4 -9.15 1.01 -16.10
C GLY A 4 -8.36 0.11 -17.07
N LYS A 5 -7.09 -0.17 -16.76
CA LYS A 5 -6.21 -1.03 -17.56
C LYS A 5 -6.02 -2.39 -16.86
N PRO A 6 -6.02 -3.50 -17.63
CA PRO A 6 -5.67 -4.80 -17.10
C PRO A 6 -4.23 -4.77 -16.56
N MET A 7 -3.94 -5.63 -15.59
CA MET A 7 -2.65 -5.62 -14.91
C MET A 7 -2.15 -7.02 -14.56
N ILE A 8 -0.83 -7.17 -14.59
CA ILE A 8 -0.12 -8.27 -13.95
C ILE A 8 0.36 -7.74 -12.60
N VAL A 9 -0.01 -8.41 -11.52
CA VAL A 9 0.41 -8.05 -10.17
C VAL A 9 1.52 -9.02 -9.75
N LEU A 10 2.67 -8.46 -9.41
CA LEU A 10 3.87 -9.16 -8.96
C LEU A 10 4.08 -8.85 -7.47
N PRO A 11 3.43 -9.57 -6.54
CA PRO A 11 3.48 -9.23 -5.13
C PRO A 11 4.85 -9.56 -4.53
N LEU A 12 5.38 -8.63 -3.74
CA LEU A 12 6.69 -8.75 -3.09
C LEU A 12 6.59 -8.85 -1.57
N PHE A 13 5.69 -8.11 -0.94
CA PHE A 13 5.59 -8.06 0.52
C PHE A 13 4.21 -7.57 0.99
N GLY A 14 3.87 -7.94 2.23
CA GLY A 14 2.70 -7.44 2.94
C GLY A 14 1.39 -7.71 2.22
N ASP A 15 0.54 -6.70 2.18
CA ASP A 15 -0.81 -6.81 1.62
C ASP A 15 -0.84 -6.90 0.09
N GLN A 16 0.31 -6.78 -0.59
CA GLN A 16 0.40 -6.99 -2.03
C GLN A 16 -0.04 -8.40 -2.41
N TYR A 17 0.25 -9.41 -1.59
CA TYR A 17 -0.18 -10.79 -1.84
C TYR A 17 -1.71 -10.90 -1.87
N ASP A 18 -2.39 -10.22 -0.93
CA ASP A 18 -3.85 -10.22 -0.85
C ASP A 18 -4.46 -9.46 -2.03
N ASN A 19 -3.92 -8.28 -2.34
CA ASN A 19 -4.35 -7.47 -3.46
C ASN A 19 -4.19 -8.24 -4.79
N ALA A 20 -3.05 -8.91 -4.99
CA ALA A 20 -2.79 -9.73 -6.17
C ALA A 20 -3.76 -10.91 -6.26
N GLN A 21 -3.98 -11.60 -5.14
CA GLN A 21 -4.94 -12.71 -5.07
C GLN A 21 -6.35 -12.23 -5.41
N ARG A 22 -6.79 -11.11 -4.84
CA ARG A 22 -8.13 -10.58 -5.04
C ARG A 22 -8.37 -10.12 -6.48
N VAL A 23 -7.37 -9.48 -7.09
CA VAL A 23 -7.40 -9.11 -8.51
C VAL A 23 -7.57 -10.34 -9.40
N GLN A 24 -6.85 -11.43 -9.11
CA GLN A 24 -6.97 -12.68 -9.84
C GLN A 24 -8.33 -13.34 -9.67
N GLU A 25 -8.81 -13.48 -8.44
CA GLU A 25 -10.12 -14.08 -8.12
C GLU A 25 -11.28 -13.39 -8.80
N LYS A 26 -11.26 -12.05 -8.82
CA LYS A 26 -12.32 -11.24 -9.42
C LYS A 26 -12.14 -11.07 -10.94
N GLY A 27 -11.10 -11.68 -11.51
CA GLY A 27 -10.80 -11.68 -12.94
C GLY A 27 -10.44 -10.30 -13.48
N PHE A 28 -9.78 -9.46 -12.68
CA PHE A 28 -9.37 -8.11 -13.08
C PHE A 28 -7.91 -8.00 -13.55
N GLY A 29 -7.17 -9.09 -13.44
CA GLY A 29 -5.76 -9.17 -13.79
C GLY A 29 -5.20 -10.55 -13.49
N ILE A 30 -3.89 -10.69 -13.61
CA ILE A 30 -3.16 -11.94 -13.39
C ILE A 30 -2.18 -11.73 -12.25
N ARG A 31 -2.12 -12.68 -11.31
CA ARG A 31 -1.07 -12.74 -10.29
C ARG A 31 0.03 -13.67 -10.77
N LEU A 32 1.28 -13.23 -10.73
CA LEU A 32 2.45 -14.07 -10.99
C LEU A 32 3.45 -13.95 -9.83
N ASN A 33 4.18 -15.02 -9.52
CA ASN A 33 5.32 -14.94 -8.60
C ASN A 33 6.49 -14.25 -9.32
N PRO A 34 6.98 -13.08 -8.86
CA PRO A 34 8.04 -12.34 -9.55
C PRO A 34 9.36 -13.10 -9.69
N TYR A 35 9.67 -13.98 -8.75
CA TYR A 35 10.94 -14.72 -8.71
C TYR A 35 10.87 -16.02 -9.51
N GLU A 36 9.69 -16.62 -9.60
CA GLU A 36 9.52 -17.97 -10.16
C GLU A 36 8.82 -17.99 -11.52
N CYS A 37 8.08 -16.93 -11.90
CA CYS A 37 7.35 -16.94 -13.17
C CYS A 37 8.31 -17.11 -14.35
N SER A 38 8.02 -18.07 -15.23
CA SER A 38 8.81 -18.25 -16.43
C SER A 38 8.66 -17.05 -17.37
N GLU A 39 9.61 -16.93 -18.29
CA GLU A 39 9.57 -15.97 -19.38
C GLU A 39 8.26 -16.05 -20.16
N ASN A 40 7.85 -17.26 -20.56
CA ASN A 40 6.63 -17.49 -21.31
C ASN A 40 5.39 -17.10 -20.49
N GLU A 41 5.33 -17.47 -19.21
CA GLU A 41 4.19 -17.08 -18.36
C GLU A 41 3.99 -15.56 -18.30
N LEU A 42 5.08 -14.79 -18.18
CA LEU A 42 4.99 -13.33 -18.14
C LEU A 42 4.58 -12.75 -19.51
N LEU A 43 5.22 -13.20 -20.59
CA LEU A 43 4.95 -12.69 -21.94
C LEU A 43 3.55 -13.08 -22.44
N ASP A 44 3.13 -14.32 -22.21
CA ASP A 44 1.79 -14.81 -22.59
C ASP A 44 0.70 -14.12 -21.78
N SER A 45 0.96 -13.82 -20.50
CA SER A 45 0.04 -13.04 -19.66
C SER A 45 -0.17 -11.63 -20.21
N ILE A 46 0.88 -10.99 -20.74
CA ILE A 46 0.78 -9.68 -21.40
C ILE A 46 -0.11 -9.79 -22.63
N GLU A 47 0.14 -10.74 -23.52
CA GLU A 47 -0.65 -10.90 -24.74
C GLU A 47 -2.11 -11.23 -24.43
N LYS A 48 -2.36 -12.11 -23.45
CA LYS A 48 -3.70 -12.46 -22.99
C LYS A 48 -4.47 -11.22 -22.54
N LEU A 49 -3.87 -10.41 -21.66
CA LEU A 49 -4.53 -9.23 -21.10
C LEU A 49 -4.73 -8.12 -22.14
N LEU A 50 -3.80 -7.92 -23.06
CA LEU A 50 -3.93 -6.93 -24.12
C LEU A 50 -5.03 -7.29 -25.14
N ASN A 51 -5.32 -8.57 -25.29
CA ASN A 51 -6.35 -9.07 -26.21
C ASN A 51 -7.73 -9.26 -25.53
N ASP A 52 -7.82 -9.15 -24.20
CA ASP A 52 -9.07 -9.28 -23.45
C ASP A 52 -9.91 -7.99 -23.48
N LYS A 53 -10.70 -7.84 -24.54
CA LYS A 53 -11.58 -6.68 -24.75
C LYS A 53 -12.70 -6.60 -23.70
N ILE A 54 -13.16 -7.74 -23.18
CA ILE A 54 -14.24 -7.79 -22.18
C ILE A 54 -13.72 -7.21 -20.86
N LEU A 55 -12.52 -7.62 -20.46
CA LEU A 55 -11.86 -7.09 -19.28
C LEU A 55 -11.59 -5.58 -19.41
N ALA A 56 -11.09 -5.13 -20.56
CA ALA A 56 -10.86 -3.70 -20.81
C ALA A 56 -12.16 -2.87 -20.66
N GLN A 57 -13.30 -3.37 -21.16
CA GLN A 57 -14.60 -2.69 -21.00
C GLN A 57 -15.07 -2.69 -19.54
N LYS A 58 -14.87 -3.78 -18.81
CA LYS A 58 -15.21 -3.89 -17.38
C LYS A 58 -14.43 -2.87 -16.55
N LEU A 59 -13.15 -2.67 -16.87
CA LEU A 59 -12.24 -1.79 -16.15
C LEU A 59 -12.41 -0.30 -16.47
N ALA A 60 -12.99 0.07 -17.61
CA ALA A 60 -13.14 1.46 -18.03
C ALA A 60 -14.07 2.32 -17.13
N LYS A 61 -14.73 1.72 -16.13
CA LYS A 61 -15.70 2.39 -15.24
C LYS A 61 -15.10 2.97 -13.95
N PHE A 62 -13.79 2.85 -13.74
CA PHE A 62 -13.13 3.27 -12.50
C PHE A 62 -12.52 4.68 -12.61
N LEU A 63 -13.11 5.68 -11.95
CA LEU A 63 -12.59 7.06 -11.83
C LEU A 63 -13.04 7.70 -10.52
N LYS A 64 -12.18 8.49 -9.82
CA LYS A 64 -12.51 9.69 -8.96
C LYS A 64 -11.35 10.22 -8.07
N LEU A 65 -11.56 11.44 -7.52
CA LEU A 65 -10.72 12.51 -6.87
C LEU A 65 -10.22 12.28 -5.43
N SER A 66 -9.16 12.95 -4.95
CA SER A 66 -8.55 12.75 -3.63
C SER A 66 -9.22 13.47 -2.45
N MET A 67 -9.27 12.80 -1.28
CA MET A 67 -9.99 13.28 -0.10
C MET A 67 -9.54 14.66 0.38
N ALA A 68 -8.24 14.89 0.53
CA ALA A 68 -7.73 16.15 1.08
C ALA A 68 -8.00 17.34 0.15
N GLU A 69 -7.85 17.13 -1.16
CA GLU A 69 -8.20 18.15 -2.17
C GLU A 69 -9.71 18.40 -2.18
N VAL A 70 -10.52 17.34 -2.13
CA VAL A 70 -11.99 17.47 -2.02
C VAL A 70 -12.39 18.29 -0.80
N LEU A 71 -11.81 18.02 0.37
CA LEU A 71 -12.09 18.79 1.59
C LEU A 71 -11.68 20.25 1.47
N ARG A 72 -10.46 20.52 0.96
CA ARG A 72 -9.96 21.87 0.72
C ARG A 72 -10.84 22.64 -0.26
N ASP A 73 -11.19 22.03 -1.39
CA ASP A 73 -11.91 22.67 -2.48
C ASP A 73 -13.38 22.98 -2.11
N THR A 74 -13.91 22.38 -1.03
CA THR A 74 -15.20 22.82 -0.48
C THR A 74 -15.15 24.22 0.12
N GLY A 75 -13.97 24.71 0.51
CA GLY A 75 -13.77 25.96 1.25
C GLY A 75 -14.34 25.96 2.68
N ARG A 76 -14.89 24.84 3.15
CA ARG A 76 -15.53 24.73 4.47
C ARG A 76 -14.59 24.30 5.58
N TYR A 77 -13.45 23.72 5.22
CA TYR A 77 -12.52 23.11 6.15
C TYR A 77 -11.14 23.76 6.03
N HIS A 78 -10.53 24.03 7.18
CA HIS A 78 -9.11 24.34 7.26
C HIS A 78 -8.36 23.03 7.53
N CYS A 79 -7.56 22.58 6.56
CA CYS A 79 -6.86 21.31 6.62
C CYS A 79 -5.38 21.51 7.02
N VAL A 80 -4.97 20.86 8.11
CA VAL A 80 -3.58 20.83 8.58
C VAL A 80 -3.06 19.40 8.52
N PHE A 81 -1.91 19.19 7.89
CA PHE A 81 -1.23 17.90 7.86
C PHE A 81 -0.18 17.80 8.97
N ALA A 82 -0.32 16.79 9.84
CA ALA A 82 0.73 16.38 10.75
C ALA A 82 1.55 15.26 10.07
N VAL A 83 2.79 15.54 9.65
CA VAL A 83 3.62 14.60 8.87
C VAL A 83 5.10 14.69 9.24
N THR A 84 5.91 13.79 8.69
CA THR A 84 7.37 13.84 8.79
C THR A 84 7.95 14.89 7.85
N ASN A 85 9.19 15.32 8.09
CA ASN A 85 9.82 16.43 7.37
C ASN A 85 9.84 16.25 5.83
N ASP A 86 10.00 15.01 5.34
CA ASP A 86 10.13 14.71 3.91
C ASP A 86 8.85 15.00 3.11
N TRP A 87 7.70 15.11 3.79
CA TRP A 87 6.42 15.45 3.16
C TRP A 87 6.12 16.94 3.17
N LYS A 88 6.86 17.73 3.96
CA LYS A 88 6.58 19.14 4.21
C LYS A 88 6.54 19.95 2.91
N SER A 89 7.65 19.99 2.17
CA SER A 89 7.74 20.79 0.94
C SER A 89 6.69 20.39 -0.09
N ARG A 90 6.38 19.09 -0.18
CA ARG A 90 5.37 18.57 -1.10
C ARG A 90 3.96 19.04 -0.74
N LEU A 91 3.57 18.97 0.53
CA LEU A 91 2.24 19.38 0.98
C LEU A 91 2.06 20.90 0.97
N GLU A 92 3.10 21.65 1.36
CA GLU A 92 3.09 23.12 1.29
C GLU A 92 2.97 23.60 -0.16
N SER A 93 3.63 22.93 -1.12
CA SER A 93 3.55 23.28 -2.55
C SER A 93 2.14 23.16 -3.16
N ILE A 94 1.26 22.38 -2.54
CA ILE A 94 -0.14 22.22 -2.96
C ILE A 94 -1.12 22.92 -2.00
N GLY A 95 -0.61 23.81 -1.15
CA GLY A 95 -1.40 24.75 -0.36
C GLY A 95 -1.90 24.22 1.00
N PHE A 96 -1.31 23.17 1.56
CA PHE A 96 -1.65 22.70 2.90
C PHE A 96 -0.72 23.28 3.97
N GLU A 97 -1.29 23.61 5.14
CA GLU A 97 -0.51 23.87 6.35
C GLU A 97 0.08 22.55 6.86
N VAL A 98 1.35 22.58 7.29
CA VAL A 98 2.06 21.40 7.80
C VAL A 98 2.55 21.62 9.24
N LYS A 99 2.29 20.65 10.12
CA LYS A 99 2.96 20.48 11.41
C LYS A 99 3.85 19.24 11.37
N LEU A 100 5.04 19.34 11.94
CA LEU A 100 5.99 18.24 11.92
C LEU A 100 5.79 17.31 13.12
N MET A 101 5.60 16.02 12.86
CA MET A 101 5.56 14.95 13.87
C MET A 101 6.95 14.46 14.28
N GLY A 102 7.99 15.29 14.14
CA GLY A 102 9.40 14.93 14.35
C GLY A 102 10.11 14.33 13.13
N GLN A 103 11.39 14.00 13.28
CA GLN A 103 12.17 13.24 12.30
C GLN A 103 12.00 11.74 12.56
N LEU A 104 11.86 10.94 11.49
CA LEU A 104 12.01 9.50 11.63
C LEU A 104 13.50 9.17 11.67
N VAL A 105 13.98 8.71 12.83
CA VAL A 105 15.34 8.16 12.95
C VAL A 105 15.26 6.67 12.63
N ALA A 106 15.47 6.31 11.36
CA ALA A 106 15.56 4.92 10.91
C ALA A 106 16.99 4.39 11.14
N GLY A 107 17.39 4.20 12.40
CA GLY A 107 18.79 3.90 12.73
C GLY A 107 19.77 4.97 12.21
N ASP A 108 21.00 4.56 11.88
CA ASP A 108 22.10 5.45 11.44
C ASP A 108 21.96 6.00 10.00
N VAL A 109 20.83 5.77 9.31
CA VAL A 109 20.66 6.17 7.91
C VAL A 109 19.89 7.49 7.82
N VAL A 110 20.62 8.58 7.64
CA VAL A 110 20.06 9.89 7.29
C VAL A 110 19.75 9.92 5.79
N ALA A 111 18.67 9.28 5.36
CA ALA A 111 18.17 9.47 3.99
C ALA A 111 17.19 10.64 3.93
N THR A 112 17.38 11.52 2.95
CA THR A 112 16.57 12.73 2.71
C THR A 112 15.23 12.44 2.04
N ASP A 113 15.03 11.23 1.49
CA ASP A 113 13.79 10.76 0.86
C ASP A 113 13.24 9.52 1.59
N SER A 114 11.93 9.52 1.85
CA SER A 114 11.20 8.39 2.44
C SER A 114 11.30 7.09 1.64
N ALA A 115 11.38 7.17 0.30
CA ALA A 115 11.51 5.99 -0.55
C ALA A 115 12.86 5.30 -0.32
N ASP A 116 13.94 6.09 -0.22
CA ASP A 116 15.29 5.59 0.03
C ASP A 116 15.39 4.91 1.39
N ARG A 117 14.81 5.52 2.44
CA ARG A 117 14.72 4.89 3.76
C ARG A 117 13.94 3.59 3.74
N ASN A 118 12.77 3.58 3.09
CA ASN A 118 11.92 2.39 3.05
C ASN A 118 12.61 1.22 2.32
N VAL A 119 13.34 1.49 1.22
CA VAL A 119 14.16 0.48 0.54
C VAL A 119 15.22 -0.08 1.50
N ALA A 120 15.97 0.78 2.18
CA ALA A 120 16.99 0.34 3.14
C ALA A 120 16.40 -0.48 4.30
N GLU A 121 15.21 -0.12 4.80
CA GLU A 121 14.54 -0.90 5.84
C GLU A 121 14.06 -2.26 5.35
N VAL A 122 13.55 -2.34 4.10
CA VAL A 122 13.16 -3.62 3.50
C VAL A 122 14.35 -4.56 3.30
N GLU A 123 15.50 -4.02 2.94
CA GLU A 123 16.74 -4.79 2.82
C GLU A 123 17.20 -5.39 4.15
N LYS A 124 17.05 -4.66 5.26
CA LYS A 124 17.47 -5.13 6.60
C LYS A 124 16.75 -6.40 7.06
N PHE A 125 15.56 -6.69 6.55
CA PHE A 125 14.82 -7.91 6.88
C PHE A 125 14.77 -8.93 5.72
N GLY A 126 15.56 -8.75 4.67
CA GLY A 126 15.62 -9.69 3.54
C GLY A 126 14.44 -9.56 2.57
N GLY A 127 13.68 -8.46 2.58
CA GLY A 127 12.45 -8.36 1.78
C GLY A 127 12.63 -8.32 0.25
N PHE A 128 13.87 -8.39 -0.25
CA PHE A 128 14.21 -8.57 -1.66
C PHE A 128 14.70 -9.98 -2.02
N GLU A 129 14.75 -10.88 -1.04
CA GLU A 129 15.02 -12.30 -1.25
C GLU A 129 13.73 -13.05 -1.65
N ASN A 130 13.89 -14.24 -2.23
CA ASN A 130 12.76 -15.09 -2.61
C ASN A 130 12.22 -15.84 -1.38
N HIS A 131 11.33 -15.18 -0.64
CA HIS A 131 10.64 -15.76 0.50
C HIS A 131 9.22 -16.20 0.13
N THR A 132 8.72 -17.23 0.80
CA THR A 132 7.30 -17.58 0.75
C THR A 132 6.45 -16.46 1.35
N PRO A 133 5.16 -16.32 0.96
CA PRO A 133 4.27 -15.32 1.57
C PRO A 133 4.19 -15.43 3.10
N LEU A 134 4.27 -16.65 3.65
CA LEU A 134 4.29 -16.89 5.08
C LEU A 134 5.57 -16.35 5.73
N GLU A 135 6.74 -16.64 5.18
CA GLU A 135 8.02 -16.12 5.70
C GLU A 135 8.03 -14.59 5.65
N MET A 136 7.52 -14.00 4.57
CA MET A 136 7.36 -12.54 4.44
C MET A 136 6.38 -11.96 5.45
N ALA A 137 5.24 -12.60 5.65
CA ALA A 137 4.25 -12.14 6.63
C ALA A 137 4.83 -12.23 8.06
N ILE A 138 5.57 -13.29 8.38
CA ILE A 138 6.24 -13.44 9.67
C ILE A 138 7.33 -12.38 9.85
N GLY A 139 8.27 -12.26 8.91
CA GLY A 139 9.41 -11.33 8.99
C GLY A 139 8.94 -9.87 8.99
N GLY A 140 8.00 -9.55 8.10
CA GLY A 140 7.36 -8.25 8.02
C GLY A 140 6.61 -7.91 9.31
N ASN A 141 5.78 -8.81 9.84
CA ASN A 141 5.06 -8.57 11.09
C ASN A 141 6.03 -8.38 12.26
N ASP A 142 7.12 -9.16 12.34
CA ASP A 142 8.11 -8.98 13.40
C ASP A 142 8.77 -7.60 13.35
N TYR A 143 9.13 -7.16 12.14
CA TYR A 143 9.69 -5.84 11.90
C TYR A 143 8.66 -4.75 12.24
N PHE A 144 7.47 -4.76 11.63
CA PHE A 144 6.45 -3.72 11.82
C PHE A 144 5.95 -3.63 13.26
N VAL A 145 5.79 -4.77 13.94
CA VAL A 145 5.46 -4.79 15.37
C VAL A 145 6.64 -4.19 16.15
N LYS A 146 7.87 -4.66 15.98
CA LYS A 146 9.00 -4.19 16.80
C LYS A 146 9.37 -2.71 16.55
N SER A 147 9.61 -2.32 15.30
CA SER A 147 10.04 -0.96 14.93
C SER A 147 8.87 0.02 14.95
N GLY A 148 7.73 -0.38 14.38
CA GLY A 148 6.55 0.46 14.27
C GLY A 148 5.94 0.79 15.62
N ILE A 149 5.83 -0.17 16.55
CA ILE A 149 5.31 0.13 17.90
C ILE A 149 6.20 1.13 18.61
N LYS A 150 7.51 0.88 18.63
CA LYS A 150 8.49 1.78 19.25
C LYS A 150 8.35 3.19 18.67
N GLN A 151 8.36 3.30 17.35
CA GLN A 151 8.22 4.57 16.65
C GLN A 151 6.89 5.28 16.96
N ASN A 152 5.77 4.55 17.06
CA ASN A 152 4.48 5.17 17.41
C ASN A 152 4.48 5.70 18.84
N ILE A 153 5.02 4.95 19.80
CA ILE A 153 5.14 5.41 21.18
C ILE A 153 6.04 6.65 21.27
N GLU A 154 7.15 6.68 20.53
CA GLU A 154 8.08 7.82 20.52
C GLU A 154 7.50 9.06 19.83
N THR A 155 6.63 8.87 18.83
CA THR A 155 5.99 9.99 18.10
C THR A 155 4.73 10.52 18.78
N ASP A 156 4.03 9.70 19.59
CA ASP A 156 2.77 10.06 20.23
C ASP A 156 2.82 11.37 21.07
N PRO A 157 3.87 11.66 21.86
CA PRO A 157 3.96 12.92 22.62
C PRO A 157 3.96 14.18 21.73
N LEU A 158 4.55 14.10 20.53
CA LEU A 158 4.54 15.20 19.57
C LEU A 158 3.15 15.38 18.99
N VAL A 159 2.46 14.29 18.65
CA VAL A 159 1.07 14.32 18.18
C VAL A 159 0.15 14.92 19.24
N LYS A 160 0.32 14.53 20.51
CA LYS A 160 -0.40 15.11 21.64
C LYS A 160 -0.21 16.62 21.75
N THR A 161 1.01 17.10 21.53
CA THR A 161 1.32 18.54 21.54
C THR A 161 0.64 19.25 20.37
N ILE A 162 0.73 18.70 19.16
CA ILE A 162 0.04 19.23 17.98
C ILE A 162 -1.47 19.32 18.21
N ILE A 163 -2.10 18.27 18.76
CA ILE A 163 -3.53 18.26 19.08
C ILE A 163 -3.88 19.36 20.10
N LYS A 164 -3.07 19.51 21.16
CA LYS A 164 -3.27 20.53 22.19
C LYS A 164 -3.19 21.96 21.64
N ASP A 165 -2.25 22.20 20.73
CA ASP A 165 -2.00 23.52 20.17
C ASP A 165 -3.02 23.88 19.08
N LEU A 166 -3.31 22.93 18.17
CA LEU A 166 -4.25 23.15 17.07
C LEU A 166 -5.72 23.10 17.50
N LYS A 167 -6.05 22.28 18.51
CA LYS A 167 -7.43 22.00 18.95
C LYS A 167 -8.36 21.67 17.77
N PRO A 168 -8.06 20.64 16.97
CA PRO A 168 -8.83 20.33 15.78
C PRO A 168 -10.27 19.93 16.13
N ASN A 169 -11.22 20.20 15.24
CA ASN A 169 -12.61 19.73 15.41
C ASN A 169 -12.78 18.25 15.05
N VAL A 170 -11.97 17.76 14.10
CA VAL A 170 -11.93 16.36 13.66
C VAL A 170 -10.48 15.99 13.34
N ILE A 171 -10.06 14.77 13.70
CA ILE A 171 -8.75 14.22 13.34
C ILE A 171 -8.93 13.12 12.29
N ILE A 172 -8.11 13.09 11.24
CA ILE A 172 -8.04 11.95 10.31
C ILE A 172 -6.69 11.28 10.48
N THR A 173 -6.65 9.97 10.69
CA THR A 173 -5.41 9.21 10.87
C THR A 173 -5.32 8.06 9.89
N ASP A 174 -4.22 8.00 9.14
CA ASP A 174 -3.85 6.91 8.23
C ASP A 174 -2.56 6.26 8.74
N LYS A 175 -2.67 5.65 9.92
CA LYS A 175 -1.56 4.96 10.59
C LYS A 175 -1.97 3.51 10.78
N ALA A 176 -1.14 2.59 10.28
CA ALA A 176 -1.32 1.15 10.45
C ALA A 176 -1.28 0.70 11.93
N ILE A 177 -0.80 1.56 12.82
CA ILE A 177 -0.71 1.34 14.27
C ILE A 177 -1.37 2.54 14.95
N GLN A 178 -2.28 2.27 15.88
CA GLN A 178 -3.06 3.29 16.56
C GLN A 178 -2.20 4.20 17.44
N LEU A 179 -2.48 5.51 17.40
CA LEU A 179 -1.83 6.53 18.24
C LEU A 179 -2.70 6.83 19.48
N PRO A 180 -2.18 6.60 20.71
CA PRO A 180 -2.93 6.87 21.94
C PRO A 180 -3.47 8.29 22.05
N SER A 181 -2.68 9.29 21.69
CA SER A 181 -3.03 10.70 21.78
C SER A 181 -4.26 11.06 20.94
N ILE A 182 -4.46 10.41 19.79
CA ILE A 182 -5.66 10.63 18.95
C ILE A 182 -6.88 10.02 19.62
N VAL A 183 -6.76 8.77 20.07
CA VAL A 183 -7.87 7.97 20.58
C VAL A 183 -8.39 8.49 21.91
N THR A 184 -7.48 8.98 22.74
CA THR A 184 -7.78 9.51 24.08
C THR A 184 -8.00 11.02 24.11
N SER A 185 -7.93 11.70 22.96
CA SER A 185 -8.06 13.16 22.88
C SER A 185 -9.43 13.69 23.28
N GLY A 186 -10.48 12.85 23.19
CA GLY A 186 -11.88 13.28 23.27
C GLY A 186 -12.38 14.01 22.01
N ILE A 187 -11.54 14.15 20.98
CA ILE A 187 -11.90 14.78 19.70
C ILE A 187 -12.43 13.70 18.75
N PRO A 188 -13.52 13.95 18.00
CA PRO A 188 -13.96 13.05 16.95
C PRO A 188 -12.84 12.74 15.96
N TRP A 189 -12.64 11.47 15.64
CA TRP A 189 -11.57 11.06 14.73
C TRP A 189 -12.06 10.07 13.69
N ILE A 190 -11.39 10.04 12.55
CA ILE A 190 -11.68 9.18 11.42
C ILE A 190 -10.47 8.30 11.18
N PHE A 191 -10.68 6.99 11.14
CA PHE A 191 -9.65 6.06 10.69
C PHE A 191 -9.65 6.02 9.18
N SER A 192 -8.54 6.31 8.53
CA SER A 192 -8.33 6.09 7.09
C SER A 192 -7.45 4.85 6.93
N TYR A 193 -7.89 3.89 6.13
CA TYR A 193 -7.14 2.66 5.89
C TYR A 193 -6.89 2.45 4.40
N SER A 194 -5.62 2.45 4.02
CA SER A 194 -5.19 2.33 2.62
C SER A 194 -4.74 0.92 2.21
N GLY A 195 -4.64 -0.02 3.15
CA GLY A 195 -4.21 -1.38 2.87
C GLY A 195 -5.33 -2.25 2.27
N SER A 196 -5.02 -3.50 1.97
CA SER A 196 -6.01 -4.49 1.52
C SER A 196 -7.23 -4.55 2.45
N PRO A 197 -8.47 -4.44 1.93
CA PRO A 197 -9.69 -4.50 2.74
C PRO A 197 -9.90 -5.85 3.44
N LEU A 198 -9.13 -6.88 3.06
CA LEU A 198 -9.07 -8.17 3.76
C LEU A 198 -8.71 -7.99 5.25
N ALA A 199 -7.78 -7.10 5.55
CA ALA A 199 -7.33 -6.85 6.93
C ALA A 199 -8.37 -6.13 7.80
N LEU A 200 -9.45 -5.59 7.21
CA LEU A 200 -10.55 -4.95 7.95
C LEU A 200 -11.52 -5.97 8.57
N ASN A 201 -11.04 -7.13 9.03
CA ASN A 201 -11.87 -8.21 9.58
C ASN A 201 -12.30 -7.95 11.04
N TYR A 202 -12.64 -6.70 11.35
CA TYR A 202 -13.01 -6.28 12.70
C TYR A 202 -14.41 -6.81 13.06
N GLY A 203 -14.52 -7.48 14.21
CA GLY A 203 -15.80 -7.97 14.74
C GLY A 203 -16.37 -9.20 14.02
N TYR A 204 -15.58 -9.87 13.18
CA TYR A 204 -15.97 -11.11 12.50
C TYR A 204 -15.17 -12.32 13.00
N PRO A 205 -15.76 -13.52 12.99
CA PRO A 205 -15.01 -14.75 13.16
C PRO A 205 -13.84 -14.84 12.19
N ASP A 206 -12.76 -15.45 12.65
CA ASP A 206 -11.51 -15.55 11.90
C ASP A 206 -11.57 -16.58 10.73
N ASP A 207 -12.62 -17.38 10.61
CA ASP A 207 -12.70 -18.44 9.60
C ASP A 207 -13.35 -18.02 8.26
N ILE A 208 -14.16 -16.95 8.27
CA ILE A 208 -14.91 -16.49 7.09
C ILE A 208 -13.96 -16.07 5.96
N LEU A 209 -12.91 -15.33 6.29
CA LEU A 209 -11.89 -14.86 5.35
C LEU A 209 -10.51 -15.41 5.71
N PRO A 210 -9.62 -15.62 4.71
CA PRO A 210 -8.25 -16.01 5.00
C PRO A 210 -7.53 -14.94 5.85
N PRO A 211 -6.52 -15.33 6.65
CA PRO A 211 -5.66 -14.36 7.32
C PRO A 211 -5.00 -13.42 6.30
N PRO A 212 -4.86 -12.12 6.63
CA PRO A 212 -4.24 -11.15 5.73
C PRO A 212 -2.75 -11.43 5.52
N PHE A 213 -2.19 -10.81 4.48
CA PHE A 213 -0.79 -10.77 4.07
C PHE A 213 -0.24 -12.06 3.43
N LEU A 214 -1.05 -13.12 3.34
CA LEU A 214 -0.62 -14.41 2.78
C LEU A 214 -1.04 -14.59 1.31
N GLY A 215 -1.98 -13.79 0.82
CA GLY A 215 -2.55 -13.97 -0.52
C GLY A 215 -3.20 -15.34 -0.70
N LEU A 216 -3.82 -15.88 0.35
CA LEU A 216 -4.60 -17.12 0.24
C LEU A 216 -5.92 -16.85 -0.49
N PRO A 217 -6.38 -17.80 -1.33
CA PRO A 217 -7.69 -17.68 -1.95
C PRO A 217 -8.84 -17.56 -0.94
N THR A 218 -9.90 -16.83 -1.26
CA THR A 218 -11.08 -16.70 -0.37
C THR A 218 -11.75 -18.04 -0.07
N ASN A 219 -11.70 -18.95 -1.05
CA ASN A 219 -12.23 -20.31 -0.95
C ASN A 219 -11.20 -21.32 -0.40
N SER A 220 -10.08 -20.88 0.19
CA SER A 220 -9.15 -21.78 0.87
C SER A 220 -9.87 -22.60 1.94
N GLU A 221 -9.46 -23.85 2.09
CA GLU A 221 -9.97 -24.75 3.13
C GLU A 221 -9.74 -24.17 4.52
N THR A 222 -10.69 -24.41 5.44
CA THR A 222 -10.62 -23.91 6.81
C THR A 222 -9.36 -24.37 7.54
N GLU A 223 -8.95 -25.63 7.36
CA GLU A 223 -7.74 -26.18 7.96
C GLU A 223 -6.47 -25.43 7.52
N VAL A 224 -6.42 -25.02 6.25
CA VAL A 224 -5.31 -24.23 5.71
C VAL A 224 -5.30 -22.84 6.34
N LYS A 225 -6.45 -22.17 6.40
CA LYS A 225 -6.59 -20.85 7.03
C LYS A 225 -6.16 -20.89 8.49
N GLU A 226 -6.61 -21.89 9.24
CA GLU A 226 -6.31 -22.04 10.67
C GLU A 226 -4.84 -22.32 10.91
N LYS A 227 -4.24 -23.24 10.15
CA LYS A 227 -2.81 -23.55 10.22
C LYS A 227 -1.96 -22.29 10.08
N TYR A 228 -2.26 -21.45 9.09
CA TYR A 228 -1.50 -20.23 8.87
C TYR A 228 -1.76 -19.16 9.94
N ARG A 229 -3.00 -19.01 10.42
CA ARG A 229 -3.34 -18.12 11.55
C ARG A 229 -2.55 -18.49 12.80
N GLN A 230 -2.53 -19.77 13.15
CA GLN A 230 -1.78 -20.27 14.31
C GLN A 230 -0.29 -19.93 14.19
N GLN A 231 0.32 -20.18 13.04
CA GLN A 231 1.75 -19.89 12.83
C GLN A 231 2.08 -18.39 12.92
N LEU A 232 1.22 -17.52 12.37
CA LEU A 232 1.37 -16.07 12.52
C LEU A 232 1.19 -15.63 13.97
N TRP A 233 0.23 -16.23 14.69
CA TRP A 233 -0.08 -15.86 16.07
C TRP A 233 1.01 -16.26 17.04
N GLU A 234 1.46 -17.51 16.99
CA GLU A 234 2.44 -18.04 17.93
C GLU A 234 3.71 -17.19 17.97
N ARG A 235 4.11 -16.65 16.81
CA ARG A 235 5.30 -15.78 16.70
C ARG A 235 5.08 -14.35 17.17
N SER A 236 3.84 -13.85 17.14
CA SER A 236 3.56 -12.42 17.38
C SER A 236 2.84 -12.13 18.70
N ARG A 237 2.15 -13.13 19.28
CA ARG A 237 1.25 -12.96 20.44
C ARG A 237 1.89 -12.29 21.64
N GLU A 238 3.13 -12.66 21.99
CA GLU A 238 3.82 -12.11 23.18
C GLU A 238 4.06 -10.60 23.02
N LYS A 239 4.63 -10.19 21.87
CA LYS A 239 4.88 -8.79 21.54
C LYS A 239 3.58 -8.02 21.41
N TRP A 240 2.57 -8.64 20.80
CA TRP A 240 1.24 -8.06 20.65
C TRP A 240 0.58 -7.81 22.00
N TYR A 241 0.62 -8.77 22.93
CA TYR A 241 0.07 -8.60 24.28
C TYR A 241 0.78 -7.49 25.06
N LYS A 242 2.11 -7.43 25.00
CA LYS A 242 2.88 -6.34 25.59
C LYS A 242 2.43 -4.97 25.07
N TYR A 243 2.22 -4.87 23.76
CA TYR A 243 1.76 -3.63 23.13
C TYR A 243 0.34 -3.26 23.53
N ARG A 244 -0.59 -4.22 23.47
CA ARG A 244 -1.97 -4.06 23.92
C ARG A 244 -2.01 -3.52 25.34
N ASP A 245 -1.25 -4.11 26.26
CA ASP A 245 -1.24 -3.71 27.67
C ASP A 245 -0.68 -2.31 27.86
N GLN A 246 0.33 -1.94 27.07
CA GLN A 246 0.84 -0.59 27.03
C GLN A 246 -0.23 0.40 26.56
N LEU A 247 -0.93 0.14 25.45
CA LEU A 247 -2.02 0.99 24.96
C LEU A 247 -3.14 1.15 25.98
N VAL A 248 -3.54 0.06 26.64
CA VAL A 248 -4.56 0.08 27.69
C VAL A 248 -4.10 0.94 28.87
N SER A 249 -2.84 0.84 29.29
CA SER A 249 -2.31 1.71 30.37
C SER A 249 -2.25 3.20 29.97
N MET A 250 -2.22 3.49 28.67
CA MET A 250 -2.34 4.85 28.11
C MET A 250 -3.79 5.29 27.89
N GLY A 251 -4.79 4.49 28.30
CA GLY A 251 -6.22 4.82 28.22
C GLY A 251 -6.91 4.42 26.92
N CYS A 252 -6.24 3.67 26.04
CA CYS A 252 -6.87 3.15 24.81
C CYS A 252 -7.78 1.95 25.12
N PRO A 253 -8.78 1.67 24.25
CA PRO A 253 -9.54 0.43 24.33
C PRO A 253 -8.65 -0.78 24.06
N LYS A 254 -9.06 -1.94 24.57
CA LYS A 254 -8.40 -3.22 24.28
C LYS A 254 -8.51 -3.53 22.78
N LEU A 255 -7.39 -3.88 22.16
CA LEU A 255 -7.34 -4.30 20.76
C LEU A 255 -7.94 -5.70 20.57
N GLN A 256 -8.58 -5.93 19.42
CA GLN A 256 -8.89 -7.28 18.92
C GLN A 256 -7.58 -7.97 18.53
N GLU A 257 -7.46 -9.27 18.83
CA GLU A 257 -6.27 -10.06 18.50
C GLU A 257 -5.88 -9.89 17.03
N PHE A 258 -4.56 -9.92 16.77
CA PHE A 258 -3.91 -9.61 15.49
C PHE A 258 -4.01 -8.17 14.97
N LEU A 259 -4.93 -7.33 15.46
CA LEU A 259 -5.00 -5.94 15.03
C LEU A 259 -4.04 -5.06 15.84
N LEU A 260 -3.38 -4.12 15.18
CA LEU A 260 -2.54 -3.08 15.82
C LEU A 260 -3.27 -1.74 15.95
N TRP A 261 -4.56 -1.75 15.64
CA TRP A 261 -5.45 -0.60 15.58
C TRP A 261 -6.86 -1.00 15.99
N THR A 262 -7.66 0.00 16.39
CA THR A 262 -9.09 -0.13 16.62
C THR A 262 -9.84 0.72 15.61
N PRO A 263 -11.03 0.33 15.14
CA PRO A 263 -11.87 1.23 14.36
C PRO A 263 -12.22 2.47 15.17
N SER A 264 -12.38 3.59 14.47
CA SER A 264 -13.02 4.76 15.05
C SER A 264 -14.48 4.46 15.39
N PRO A 265 -14.97 4.90 16.57
CA PRO A 265 -16.39 4.85 16.86
C PRO A 265 -17.20 5.82 15.99
N PHE A 266 -16.55 6.81 15.37
CA PHE A 266 -17.22 7.85 14.56
C PHE A 266 -17.31 7.49 13.09
N ALA A 267 -16.18 7.23 12.41
CA ALA A 267 -16.14 6.86 11.00
C ALA A 267 -14.82 6.20 10.60
N ASN A 268 -14.90 5.23 9.70
CA ASN A 268 -13.76 4.49 9.16
C ASN A 268 -13.83 4.54 7.63
N LEU A 269 -12.85 5.18 7.00
CA LEU A 269 -12.74 5.27 5.55
C LEU A 269 -11.74 4.24 5.07
N TYR A 270 -12.05 3.53 3.99
CA TYR A 270 -11.10 2.62 3.36
C TYR A 270 -11.17 2.70 1.85
N MET A 271 -10.04 2.42 1.20
CA MET A 271 -9.88 2.65 -0.24
C MET A 271 -9.81 1.32 -0.98
N THR A 272 -10.91 0.93 -1.62
CA THR A 272 -10.95 -0.23 -2.50
C THR A 272 -12.08 -0.08 -3.50
N PRO A 273 -11.88 -0.46 -4.77
CA PRO A 273 -12.97 -0.65 -5.69
C PRO A 273 -13.98 -1.65 -5.13
N LYS A 274 -15.26 -1.31 -5.18
CA LYS A 274 -16.35 -2.16 -4.69
C LYS A 274 -16.27 -3.60 -5.23
N GLU A 275 -15.80 -3.76 -6.46
CA GLU A 275 -15.68 -5.05 -7.13
C GLU A 275 -14.50 -5.90 -6.62
N LEU A 276 -13.53 -5.29 -5.94
CA LEU A 276 -12.47 -6.00 -5.21
C LEU A 276 -12.77 -6.15 -3.73
N ASP A 277 -13.73 -5.41 -3.21
CA ASP A 277 -14.10 -5.48 -1.80
C ASP A 277 -14.61 -6.88 -1.42
N TYR A 278 -14.59 -7.17 -0.12
CA TYR A 278 -15.06 -8.41 0.48
C TYR A 278 -16.44 -8.25 1.11
N THR A 279 -17.12 -7.12 0.93
CA THR A 279 -18.42 -6.82 1.56
C THR A 279 -19.55 -7.76 1.12
N ASP A 280 -19.39 -8.50 0.02
CA ASP A 280 -20.28 -9.58 -0.40
C ASP A 280 -20.19 -10.82 0.51
N ILE A 281 -19.05 -11.03 1.16
CA ILE A 281 -18.76 -12.15 2.05
C ILE A 281 -18.76 -11.71 3.53
N ARG A 282 -18.17 -10.54 3.80
CA ARG A 282 -17.98 -9.93 5.11
C ARG A 282 -18.50 -8.48 5.08
N PRO A 283 -19.80 -8.25 5.31
CA PRO A 283 -20.34 -6.89 5.39
C PRO A 283 -19.61 -6.10 6.49
N LEU A 284 -19.49 -4.78 6.38
CA LEU A 284 -18.84 -3.97 7.43
C LEU A 284 -19.89 -3.22 8.27
N PRO A 285 -19.58 -2.86 9.51
CA PRO A 285 -20.45 -2.02 10.33
C PRO A 285 -20.80 -0.68 9.64
N GLY A 286 -21.96 -0.10 9.99
CA GLY A 286 -22.51 1.08 9.30
C GLY A 286 -21.66 2.37 9.36
N ASN A 287 -20.62 2.39 10.19
CA ASN A 287 -19.65 3.49 10.28
C ASN A 287 -18.37 3.24 9.44
N PHE A 288 -18.36 2.22 8.57
CA PHE A 288 -17.32 2.00 7.56
C PHE A 288 -17.80 2.48 6.19
N TYR A 289 -16.95 3.25 5.52
CA TYR A 289 -17.23 3.88 4.23
C TYR A 289 -16.11 3.53 3.24
N GLY A 290 -16.44 2.68 2.28
CA GLY A 290 -15.53 2.29 1.20
C GLY A 290 -15.58 3.30 0.05
N PHE A 291 -14.42 3.60 -0.52
CA PHE A 291 -14.29 4.42 -1.72
C PHE A 291 -13.42 3.71 -2.77
N ASP A 292 -13.98 3.49 -3.96
CA ASP A 292 -13.39 3.87 -5.24
C ASP A 292 -11.86 3.94 -5.26
N ASN A 293 -11.40 5.18 -5.41
CA ASN A 293 -10.02 5.62 -5.39
C ASN A 293 -10.01 7.15 -5.19
N PHE A 294 -8.82 7.70 -4.92
CA PHE A 294 -8.58 9.13 -4.75
C PHE A 294 -7.58 9.64 -5.83
N LYS A 295 -8.02 10.39 -6.85
CA LYS A 295 -7.19 11.05 -7.89
C LYS A 295 -6.53 12.30 -7.32
N ARG A 296 -5.22 12.45 -7.51
CA ARG A 296 -4.55 13.74 -7.32
C ARG A 296 -4.98 14.71 -8.43
N SER A 297 -5.36 15.95 -8.09
CA SER A 297 -5.44 17.02 -9.09
C SER A 297 -4.02 17.24 -9.65
N GLY A 298 -3.72 16.62 -10.79
CA GLY A 298 -2.48 16.85 -11.51
C GLY A 298 -2.66 18.05 -12.42
N ASN A 299 -1.66 18.93 -12.47
CA ASN A 299 -1.52 19.92 -13.54
C ASN A 299 -1.66 19.23 -14.90
N GLU A 300 -2.23 19.94 -15.87
CA GLU A 300 -2.53 19.52 -17.25
C GLU A 300 -1.31 19.10 -18.10
N ASP A 301 -0.12 19.04 -17.51
CA ASP A 301 1.09 18.55 -18.18
C ASP A 301 0.87 17.12 -18.67
N THR A 302 0.80 16.96 -19.99
CA THR A 302 0.70 15.67 -20.67
C THR A 302 2.05 14.94 -20.61
N PHE A 303 2.05 13.64 -20.27
CA PHE A 303 3.25 12.82 -20.45
C PHE A 303 3.44 12.52 -21.94
N GLU A 304 4.55 12.98 -22.51
CA GLU A 304 4.91 12.66 -23.88
C GLU A 304 5.69 11.35 -23.96
N ILE A 305 5.29 10.47 -24.89
CA ILE A 305 6.02 9.24 -25.14
C ILE A 305 7.44 9.59 -25.63
N PRO A 306 8.51 9.07 -25.00
CA PRO A 306 9.88 9.32 -25.40
C PRO A 306 10.17 8.95 -26.86
N GLU A 307 11.03 9.73 -27.52
CA GLU A 307 11.35 9.55 -28.94
C GLU A 307 11.91 8.16 -29.26
N SER A 308 12.69 7.57 -28.34
CA SER A 308 13.22 6.20 -28.43
C SER A 308 12.13 5.14 -28.59
N LEU A 309 10.90 5.43 -28.16
CA LEU A 309 9.76 4.53 -28.23
C LEU A 309 8.75 4.93 -29.31
N LYS A 310 8.66 6.19 -29.74
CA LYS A 310 7.58 6.67 -30.65
C LYS A 310 7.45 5.84 -31.92
N ASN A 311 8.57 5.53 -32.57
CA ASN A 311 8.61 4.84 -33.85
C ASN A 311 8.67 3.30 -33.75
N ARG A 312 8.64 2.74 -32.54
CA ARG A 312 8.64 1.30 -32.33
C ARG A 312 7.21 0.73 -32.40
N SER A 313 7.07 -0.48 -32.94
CA SER A 313 5.79 -1.19 -33.01
C SER A 313 5.31 -1.68 -31.63
N GLY A 314 4.03 -2.08 -31.55
CA GLY A 314 3.47 -2.72 -30.36
C GLY A 314 2.79 -1.74 -29.38
N LYS A 315 2.12 -2.33 -28.38
CA LYS A 315 1.42 -1.58 -27.34
C LYS A 315 2.43 -0.94 -26.38
N LEU A 316 2.00 0.13 -25.71
CA LEU A 316 2.77 0.77 -24.65
C LEU A 316 2.32 0.18 -23.31
N ILE A 317 3.26 -0.34 -22.54
CA ILE A 317 3.02 -1.02 -21.27
C ILE A 317 3.80 -0.29 -20.18
N TYR A 318 3.19 -0.10 -19.02
CA TYR A 318 3.85 0.51 -17.86
C TYR A 318 4.32 -0.58 -16.90
N LEU A 319 5.62 -0.58 -16.57
CA LEU A 319 6.25 -1.45 -15.59
C LEU A 319 6.58 -0.65 -14.33
N SER A 320 6.02 -1.05 -13.19
CA SER A 320 6.36 -0.52 -11.88
C SER A 320 6.12 -1.56 -10.80
N LEU A 321 7.08 -1.73 -9.89
CA LEU A 321 6.93 -2.50 -8.65
C LEU A 321 6.69 -1.57 -7.44
N GLY A 322 6.34 -0.31 -7.70
CA GLY A 322 6.32 0.76 -6.70
C GLY A 322 7.73 1.20 -6.27
N SER A 323 7.81 2.30 -5.53
CA SER A 323 9.10 2.92 -5.14
C SER A 323 10.01 1.98 -4.35
N ILE A 324 9.42 1.11 -3.52
CA ILE A 324 10.15 0.16 -2.68
C ILE A 324 10.52 -1.09 -3.49
N GLY A 325 9.56 -1.71 -4.19
CA GLY A 325 9.79 -2.93 -4.94
C GLY A 325 10.79 -2.76 -6.09
N SER A 326 10.78 -1.60 -6.75
CA SER A 326 11.78 -1.27 -7.78
C SER A 326 13.19 -1.06 -7.21
N GLY A 327 13.35 -1.04 -5.88
CA GLY A 327 14.66 -1.12 -5.22
C GLY A 327 15.34 -2.49 -5.34
N ASN A 328 14.60 -3.56 -5.70
CA ASN A 328 15.18 -4.86 -5.96
C ASN A 328 15.84 -4.90 -7.36
N VAL A 329 17.12 -4.55 -7.42
CA VAL A 329 17.88 -4.43 -8.68
C VAL A 329 17.93 -5.75 -9.46
N GLU A 330 18.13 -6.87 -8.78
CA GLU A 330 18.22 -8.18 -9.45
C GLU A 330 16.88 -8.61 -10.04
N LEU A 331 15.78 -8.36 -9.33
CA LEU A 331 14.44 -8.57 -9.88
C LEU A 331 14.17 -7.63 -11.07
N MET A 332 14.56 -6.35 -10.98
CA MET A 332 14.39 -5.40 -12.08
C MET A 332 15.19 -5.83 -13.32
N LYS A 333 16.46 -6.25 -13.17
CA LYS A 333 17.28 -6.80 -14.27
C LYS A 333 16.62 -8.03 -14.90
N ARG A 334 16.09 -8.94 -14.08
CA ARG A 334 15.35 -10.13 -14.55
C ARG A 334 14.14 -9.74 -15.39
N LEU A 335 13.31 -8.82 -14.89
CA LEU A 335 12.12 -8.34 -15.60
C LEU A 335 12.50 -7.63 -16.91
N VAL A 336 13.56 -6.80 -16.90
CA VAL A 336 14.08 -6.17 -18.13
C VAL A 336 14.52 -7.24 -19.13
N ALA A 337 15.27 -8.26 -18.70
CA ALA A 337 15.75 -9.33 -19.57
C ALA A 337 14.59 -10.08 -20.24
N ILE A 338 13.55 -10.44 -19.48
CA ILE A 338 12.36 -11.13 -20.02
C ILE A 338 11.60 -10.20 -20.99
N LEU A 339 11.28 -8.98 -20.56
CA LEU A 339 10.44 -8.05 -21.32
C LEU A 339 11.16 -7.47 -22.55
N SER A 340 12.50 -7.53 -22.60
CA SER A 340 13.29 -7.18 -23.80
C SER A 340 12.91 -8.02 -25.02
N LYS A 341 12.38 -9.23 -24.80
CA LYS A 341 11.97 -10.17 -25.85
C LYS A 341 10.54 -9.93 -26.34
N SER A 342 9.79 -9.05 -25.68
CA SER A 342 8.43 -8.69 -26.09
C SER A 342 8.45 -7.78 -27.33
N LYS A 343 7.48 -7.95 -28.23
CA LYS A 343 7.22 -7.04 -29.37
C LYS A 343 6.64 -5.68 -28.95
N HIS A 344 6.45 -5.46 -27.65
CA HIS A 344 5.85 -4.26 -27.08
C HIS A 344 6.90 -3.30 -26.51
N ARG A 345 6.43 -2.11 -26.16
CA ARG A 345 7.26 -1.01 -25.66
C ARG A 345 6.93 -0.75 -24.21
N PHE A 346 7.94 -0.45 -23.40
CA PHE A 346 7.77 -0.30 -21.96
C PHE A 346 8.20 1.07 -21.45
N ILE A 347 7.35 1.66 -20.61
CA ILE A 347 7.71 2.76 -19.73
C ILE A 347 8.00 2.15 -18.35
N VAL A 348 9.20 2.38 -17.82
CA VAL A 348 9.70 1.71 -16.61
C VAL A 348 9.91 2.72 -15.49
N SER A 349 9.23 2.53 -14.36
CA SER A 349 9.57 3.23 -13.11
C SER A 349 10.74 2.52 -12.44
N LYS A 350 11.96 3.05 -12.63
CA LYS A 350 13.21 2.37 -12.28
C LYS A 350 13.48 2.26 -10.78
N GLY A 351 12.85 3.12 -9.96
CA GLY A 351 12.99 3.09 -8.50
C GLY A 351 14.25 3.77 -7.97
N VAL A 352 14.46 3.68 -6.65
CA VAL A 352 15.56 4.33 -5.93
C VAL A 352 16.93 4.02 -6.57
N LYS A 353 17.18 2.74 -6.85
CA LYS A 353 18.44 2.21 -7.41
C LYS A 353 18.51 2.26 -8.95
N HIS A 354 17.83 3.24 -9.56
CA HIS A 354 17.73 3.39 -11.02
C HIS A 354 19.06 3.47 -11.78
N ASN A 355 20.18 3.83 -11.15
CA ASN A 355 21.48 3.91 -11.83
C ASN A 355 22.27 2.59 -11.80
N GLU A 356 21.73 1.52 -11.19
CA GLU A 356 22.43 0.24 -11.02
C GLU A 356 22.13 -0.80 -12.12
N TYR A 357 21.28 -0.45 -13.09
CA TYR A 357 20.95 -1.29 -14.23
C TYR A 357 20.48 -0.47 -15.44
N GLU A 358 20.70 -1.06 -16.62
CA GLU A 358 20.29 -0.49 -17.89
C GLU A 358 18.97 -1.09 -18.38
N LEU A 359 18.26 -0.31 -19.18
CA LEU A 359 17.02 -0.73 -19.83
C LEU A 359 17.31 -1.27 -21.22
N ALA A 360 16.51 -2.24 -21.67
CA ALA A 360 16.58 -2.74 -23.03
C ALA A 360 16.05 -1.69 -24.02
N ASP A 361 16.46 -1.86 -25.27
CA ASP A 361 16.09 -1.06 -26.43
C ASP A 361 14.60 -0.72 -26.56
N ASN A 362 13.70 -1.65 -26.21
CA ASN A 362 12.25 -1.46 -26.29
C ASN A 362 11.66 -0.74 -25.06
N MET A 363 12.50 -0.15 -24.21
CA MET A 363 12.10 0.45 -22.95
C MET A 363 12.65 1.86 -22.79
N TRP A 364 11.96 2.66 -22.00
CA TRP A 364 12.44 3.93 -21.48
C TRP A 364 12.00 4.06 -20.02
N GLY A 365 12.79 4.72 -19.18
CA GLY A 365 12.42 4.87 -17.78
C GLY A 365 13.34 5.79 -16.99
N GLU A 366 12.83 6.28 -15.88
CA GLU A 366 13.50 7.16 -14.93
C GLU A 366 13.31 6.65 -13.49
N ARG A 367 13.98 7.28 -12.50
CA ARG A 367 13.80 6.98 -11.07
C ARG A 367 12.32 6.90 -10.68
N SER A 368 11.54 7.89 -11.11
CA SER A 368 10.09 7.93 -10.95
C SER A 368 9.47 8.47 -12.23
N VAL A 369 8.46 7.77 -12.74
CA VAL A 369 7.69 8.22 -13.91
C VAL A 369 6.31 8.70 -13.44
N PRO A 370 5.74 9.77 -14.03
CA PRO A 370 4.41 10.25 -13.67
C PRO A 370 3.31 9.22 -13.98
N GLN A 371 2.99 8.36 -12.99
CA GLN A 371 2.04 7.26 -13.17
C GLN A 371 0.61 7.72 -13.50
N VAL A 372 0.25 8.97 -13.18
CA VAL A 372 -1.09 9.55 -13.35
C VAL A 372 -1.30 10.39 -14.60
N LYS A 373 -0.30 10.45 -15.47
CA LYS A 373 -0.32 11.26 -16.69
C LYS A 373 -0.40 10.40 -17.93
#